data_AF-A0A836PY41-F1
#
_entry.id   AF-A0A836PY41-F1
#
_cell.length_a   1.000
_cell.length_b   1.000
_cell.length_c   1.000
_cell.angle_alpha   90.00
_cell.angle_beta   90.00
_cell.angle_gamma   90.00
#
_symmetry.space_group_name_H-M   'P 1'
#
loop_
_entity.id
_entity.type
_entity.pdbx_description
1 polymer ?
#
loop_
_entity_poly.entity_id
_entity_poly.type
_entity_poly.pdbx_seq_one_letter_code
_entity_poly.pdbx_strand_id
1 'polypeptide(L)'
;MMLSIEMQNLSRSNAELQEFAKIAAHDLQEPLKSVQGFVDLLKRRYSDQLGDDGKRFIVFIDDAVVRMEQLIRGVLDHSKIRSQEKRFERTNLNAVVQQVKENLSVSIEQTGARINSDELPEIIADQLQMVQLFQNLLANALKFRNPDTAPEINISWRRGAEGEYQFSVKDNGIGMDSRYLNKIFGMFSRLNAKTEYPGTGIGLAICKKIVEHHGGVIWAESQLGKGSELCFSLPDETRR
;
A
#
# COMPACT_ATOMS: atom_id res chain seq x y z
N MET A 1 -36.03 5.56 -10.07
CA MET A 1 -35.84 6.98 -10.45
C MET A 1 -35.09 7.76 -9.36
N MET A 2 -35.49 7.69 -8.08
CA MET A 2 -34.75 8.34 -6.98
C MET A 2 -33.36 7.72 -6.75
N LEU A 3 -33.26 6.38 -6.73
CA LEU A 3 -31.98 5.63 -6.64
C LEU A 3 -30.99 5.94 -7.79
N SER A 4 -31.49 6.16 -9.01
CA SER A 4 -30.62 6.50 -10.16
C SER A 4 -30.08 7.92 -10.09
N ILE A 5 -30.86 8.86 -9.52
CA ILE A 5 -30.43 10.24 -9.27
C ILE A 5 -29.40 10.27 -8.13
N GLU A 6 -29.63 9.51 -7.06
CA GLU A 6 -28.68 9.35 -5.95
C GLU A 6 -27.34 8.78 -6.45
N MET A 7 -27.36 7.72 -7.26
CA MET A 7 -26.14 7.13 -7.85
C MET A 7 -25.42 8.11 -8.79
N GLN A 8 -26.15 8.88 -9.60
CA GLN A 8 -25.56 9.90 -10.47
C GLN A 8 -24.92 11.04 -9.67
N ASN A 9 -25.56 11.51 -8.60
CA ASN A 9 -25.02 12.55 -7.73
C ASN A 9 -23.76 12.05 -6.99
N LEU A 10 -23.78 10.81 -6.49
CA LEU A 10 -22.63 10.21 -5.83
C LEU A 10 -21.46 10.05 -6.80
N SER A 11 -21.73 9.58 -8.03
CA SER A 11 -20.73 9.44 -9.08
C SER A 11 -20.12 10.78 -9.47
N ARG A 12 -20.94 11.81 -9.63
CA ARG A 12 -20.50 13.17 -9.98
C ARG A 12 -19.66 13.81 -8.87
N SER A 13 -20.13 13.74 -7.62
CA SER A 13 -19.39 14.26 -6.47
C SER A 13 -18.04 13.54 -6.28
N ASN A 14 -18.01 12.24 -6.55
CA ASN A 14 -16.78 11.47 -6.52
C ASN A 14 -15.81 11.86 -7.66
N ALA A 15 -16.30 12.10 -8.88
CA ALA A 15 -15.48 12.58 -9.99
C ALA A 15 -14.92 13.99 -9.75
N GLU A 16 -15.73 14.89 -9.17
CA GLU A 16 -15.29 16.23 -8.76
C GLU A 16 -14.21 16.17 -7.67
N LEU A 17 -14.37 15.28 -6.67
CA LEU A 17 -13.35 15.05 -5.64
C LEU A 17 -12.06 14.46 -6.24
N GLN A 18 -12.17 13.58 -7.24
CA GLN A 18 -11.02 12.99 -7.92
C GLN A 18 -10.22 14.02 -8.71
N GLU A 19 -10.90 14.86 -9.48
CA GLU A 19 -10.25 15.92 -10.27
C GLU A 19 -9.65 16.97 -9.33
N PHE A 20 -10.31 17.31 -8.23
CA PHE A 20 -9.75 18.17 -7.20
C PHE A 20 -8.48 17.57 -6.58
N ALA A 21 -8.51 16.30 -6.17
CA ALA A 21 -7.34 15.61 -5.63
C ALA A 21 -6.18 15.54 -6.64
N LYS A 22 -6.51 15.42 -7.93
CA LYS A 22 -5.53 15.39 -9.02
C LYS A 22 -4.86 16.74 -9.24
N ILE A 23 -5.64 17.82 -9.30
CA ILE A 23 -5.13 19.18 -9.43
C ILE A 23 -4.30 19.55 -8.19
N ALA A 24 -4.83 19.33 -6.99
CA ALA A 24 -4.12 19.62 -5.75
C ALA A 24 -2.80 18.83 -5.64
N ALA A 25 -2.78 17.57 -6.08
CA ALA A 25 -1.55 16.78 -6.08
C ALA A 25 -0.51 17.28 -7.10
N HIS A 26 -0.95 17.70 -8.28
CA HIS A 26 -0.08 18.33 -9.27
C HIS A 26 0.55 19.61 -8.71
N ASP A 27 -0.29 20.49 -8.15
CA ASP A 27 0.11 21.79 -7.62
C ASP A 27 1.00 21.68 -6.37
N LEU A 28 0.95 20.56 -5.66
CA LEU A 28 1.87 20.25 -4.56
C LEU A 28 3.17 19.57 -5.04
N GLN A 29 3.15 18.84 -6.15
CA GLN A 29 4.34 18.18 -6.70
C GLN A 29 5.34 19.17 -7.32
N GLU A 30 4.87 20.21 -8.00
CA GLU A 30 5.74 21.23 -8.59
C GLU A 30 6.62 21.97 -7.57
N PRO A 31 6.08 22.52 -6.46
CA PRO A 31 6.90 23.16 -5.44
C PRO A 31 7.84 22.17 -4.75
N LEU A 32 7.43 20.90 -4.57
CA LEU A 32 8.33 19.86 -4.01
C LEU A 32 9.51 19.55 -4.91
N LYS A 33 9.30 19.42 -6.23
CA LYS A 33 10.39 19.25 -7.21
C LYS A 33 11.36 20.42 -7.17
N SER A 34 10.83 21.64 -7.02
CA SER A 34 11.65 22.84 -6.87
C SER A 34 12.53 22.77 -5.61
N VAL A 35 11.94 22.43 -4.45
CA VAL A 35 12.68 22.23 -3.19
C VAL A 35 13.74 21.13 -3.33
N GLN A 36 13.40 19.98 -3.92
CA GLN A 36 14.35 18.89 -4.19
C GLN A 36 15.54 19.37 -5.03
N GLY A 37 15.27 20.14 -6.09
CA GLY A 37 16.30 20.70 -6.97
C GLY A 37 17.28 21.61 -6.22
N PHE A 38 16.80 22.44 -5.30
CA PHE A 38 17.67 23.27 -4.46
C PHE A 38 18.46 22.47 -3.44
N VAL A 39 17.86 21.44 -2.82
CA VAL A 39 18.55 20.51 -1.91
C VAL A 39 19.67 19.78 -2.64
N ASP A 40 19.41 19.27 -3.85
CA ASP A 40 20.40 18.62 -4.69
C ASP A 40 21.53 19.56 -5.10
N LEU A 41 21.20 20.82 -5.39
CA LEU A 41 22.19 21.84 -5.73
C LEU A 41 23.08 22.19 -4.54
N LEU A 42 22.51 22.29 -3.34
CA LEU A 42 23.25 22.48 -2.09
C LEU A 42 24.18 21.29 -1.80
N LYS A 43 23.68 20.05 -1.94
CA LYS A 43 24.50 18.83 -1.83
C LYS A 43 25.68 18.86 -2.80
N ARG A 44 25.43 19.15 -4.09
CA ARG A 44 26.45 19.05 -5.13
C ARG A 44 27.50 20.17 -5.09
N ARG A 45 27.10 21.41 -4.80
CA ARG A 45 28.00 22.58 -4.86
C ARG A 45 28.61 22.99 -3.53
N TYR A 46 27.95 22.67 -2.41
CA TYR A 46 28.28 23.23 -1.11
C TYR A 46 28.53 22.17 -0.03
N SER A 47 28.50 20.87 -0.35
CA SER A 47 28.73 19.78 0.62
C SER A 47 29.96 20.03 1.50
N ASP A 48 31.10 20.41 0.92
CA ASP A 48 32.36 20.58 1.66
C ASP A 48 32.39 21.85 2.51
N GLN A 49 31.45 22.77 2.28
CA GLN A 49 31.36 24.07 2.97
C GLN A 49 30.29 24.08 4.08
N LEU A 50 29.42 23.07 4.12
CA LEU A 50 28.26 23.00 5.01
C LEU A 50 28.57 22.49 6.42
N GLY A 51 29.78 21.95 6.65
CA GLY A 51 30.11 21.23 7.88
C GLY A 51 29.21 20.01 8.11
N ASP A 52 29.40 19.30 9.23
CA ASP A 52 28.65 18.07 9.51
C ASP A 52 27.17 18.32 9.81
N ASP A 53 26.85 19.42 10.51
CA ASP A 53 25.47 19.78 10.82
C ASP A 53 24.68 20.22 9.58
N GLY A 54 25.30 20.98 8.68
CA GLY A 54 24.65 21.37 7.42
C GLY A 54 24.38 20.18 6.51
N LYS A 55 25.30 19.21 6.44
CA LYS A 55 25.07 17.93 5.76
C LYS A 55 23.91 17.15 6.38
N ARG A 56 23.82 17.10 7.72
CA ARG A 56 22.69 16.46 8.43
C ARG A 56 21.35 17.14 8.14
N PHE A 57 21.28 18.47 8.15
CA PHE A 57 20.05 19.19 7.82
C PHE A 57 19.58 18.91 6.39
N ILE A 58 20.52 18.86 5.45
CA ILE A 58 20.23 18.49 4.07
C ILE A 58 19.62 17.09 3.97
N VAL A 59 20.18 16.10 4.68
CA VAL A 59 19.60 14.74 4.72
C VAL A 59 18.18 14.78 5.29
N PHE A 60 17.93 15.53 6.37
CA PHE A 60 16.59 15.67 6.93
C PHE A 60 15.57 16.30 5.96
N ILE A 61 15.98 17.33 5.22
CA ILE A 61 15.12 18.00 4.24
C ILE A 61 14.83 17.07 3.08
N ASP A 62 15.85 16.38 2.56
CA ASP A 62 15.73 15.39 1.49
C ASP A 62 14.71 14.29 1.84
N ASP A 63 14.86 13.71 3.04
CA ASP A 63 13.91 12.72 3.55
C ASP A 63 12.48 13.31 3.68
N ALA A 64 12.35 14.58 4.03
CA ALA A 64 11.05 15.23 4.13
C ALA A 64 10.39 15.42 2.76
N VAL A 65 11.15 15.82 1.75
CA VAL A 65 10.67 15.99 0.36
C VAL A 65 10.24 14.66 -0.23
N VAL A 66 11.06 13.61 -0.11
CA VAL A 66 10.73 12.25 -0.56
C VAL A 66 9.44 11.76 0.12
N ARG A 67 9.29 11.98 1.42
CA ARG A 67 8.05 11.62 2.14
C ARG A 67 6.83 12.37 1.59
N MET A 68 6.94 13.68 1.35
CA MET A 68 5.84 14.48 0.83
C MET A 68 5.42 14.03 -0.57
N GLU A 69 6.38 13.70 -1.45
CA GLU A 69 6.07 13.13 -2.76
C GLU A 69 5.29 11.82 -2.65
N GLN A 70 5.71 10.91 -1.75
CA GLN A 70 5.02 9.65 -1.52
C GLN A 70 3.61 9.85 -0.96
N LEU A 71 3.40 10.85 -0.09
CA LEU A 71 2.07 11.19 0.44
C LEU A 71 1.14 11.65 -0.69
N ILE A 72 1.62 12.55 -1.56
CA ILE A 72 0.84 13.07 -2.68
C ILE A 72 0.48 11.97 -3.68
N ARG A 73 1.45 11.11 -4.03
CA ARG A 73 1.19 9.95 -4.90
C ARG A 73 0.15 9.00 -4.27
N GLY A 74 0.26 8.74 -2.97
CA GLY A 74 -0.71 7.89 -2.28
C GLY A 74 -2.14 8.45 -2.27
N VAL A 75 -2.31 9.77 -2.14
CA VAL A 75 -3.62 10.42 -2.26
C VAL A 75 -4.18 10.30 -3.69
N LEU A 76 -3.33 10.51 -4.70
CA LEU A 76 -3.69 10.32 -6.11
C LEU A 76 -4.13 8.88 -6.41
N ASP A 77 -3.37 7.90 -5.93
CA ASP A 77 -3.67 6.49 -6.17
C ASP A 77 -4.99 6.09 -5.52
N HIS A 78 -5.22 6.52 -4.27
CA HIS A 78 -6.49 6.30 -3.57
C HIS A 78 -7.69 6.92 -4.33
N SER A 79 -7.49 8.10 -4.92
CA SER A 79 -8.48 8.79 -5.74
C SER A 79 -8.81 8.02 -7.03
N LYS A 80 -7.80 7.47 -7.73
CA LYS A 80 -7.97 6.85 -9.06
C LYS A 80 -8.66 5.48 -9.05
N ILE A 81 -8.65 4.74 -7.95
CA ILE A 81 -9.17 3.35 -7.89
C ILE A 81 -10.62 3.20 -8.40
N ARG A 82 -11.48 4.22 -8.23
CA ARG A 82 -12.88 4.19 -8.71
C ARG A 82 -13.10 4.67 -10.15
N SER A 83 -12.12 5.33 -10.78
CA SER A 83 -12.31 6.05 -12.06
C SER A 83 -12.19 5.15 -13.30
N GLN A 84 -11.61 3.96 -13.17
CA GLN A 84 -11.48 3.01 -14.29
C GLN A 84 -12.62 1.98 -14.28
N GLU A 85 -13.79 2.38 -14.77
CA GLU A 85 -15.00 1.53 -14.87
C GLU A 85 -14.90 0.34 -15.85
N LYS A 86 -13.70 -0.04 -16.32
CA LYS A 86 -13.50 -1.14 -17.28
C LYS A 86 -12.14 -1.80 -17.12
N ARG A 87 -12.00 -2.82 -16.26
CA ARG A 87 -10.85 -3.75 -16.31
C ARG A 87 -10.93 -4.99 -15.42
N PHE A 88 -12.13 -5.37 -14.95
CA PHE A 88 -12.24 -6.67 -14.28
C PHE A 88 -12.17 -7.77 -15.33
N GLU A 89 -11.08 -8.51 -15.29
CA GLU A 89 -10.76 -9.58 -16.21
C GLU A 89 -10.25 -10.80 -15.44
N ARG A 90 -10.19 -11.94 -16.13
CA ARG A 90 -9.67 -13.17 -15.55
C ARG A 90 -8.18 -13.00 -15.28
N THR A 91 -7.84 -12.94 -14.01
CA THR A 91 -6.51 -12.59 -13.50
C THR A 91 -5.89 -13.80 -12.82
N ASN A 92 -4.67 -14.17 -13.25
CA ASN A 92 -3.87 -15.21 -12.62
C ASN A 92 -3.08 -14.62 -11.44
N LEU A 93 -3.51 -14.94 -10.21
CA LEU A 93 -2.90 -14.42 -8.99
C LEU A 93 -1.48 -14.95 -8.75
N ASN A 94 -1.12 -16.14 -9.27
CA ASN A 94 0.26 -16.63 -9.17
C ASN A 94 1.21 -15.73 -9.97
N ALA A 95 0.80 -15.31 -11.18
CA ALA A 95 1.57 -14.37 -11.99
C ALA A 95 1.69 -12.99 -11.33
N VAL A 96 0.60 -12.52 -10.70
CA VAL A 96 0.60 -11.27 -9.90
C VAL A 96 1.61 -11.35 -8.76
N VAL A 97 1.55 -12.40 -7.94
CA VAL A 97 2.47 -12.57 -6.81
C VAL A 97 3.92 -12.70 -7.29
N GLN A 98 4.16 -13.40 -8.39
CA GLN A 98 5.50 -13.51 -8.98
C GLN A 98 6.05 -12.15 -9.40
N GLN A 99 5.26 -11.33 -10.11
CA GLN A 99 5.64 -9.97 -10.47
C GLN A 99 5.96 -9.12 -9.23
N VAL A 100 5.19 -9.26 -8.15
CA VAL A 100 5.45 -8.52 -6.91
C VAL A 100 6.75 -8.98 -6.24
N LYS A 101 7.04 -10.29 -6.24
CA LYS A 101 8.33 -10.81 -5.74
C LYS A 101 9.51 -10.21 -6.52
N GLU A 102 9.38 -10.06 -7.83
CA GLU A 102 10.39 -9.41 -8.68
C GLU A 102 10.55 -7.93 -8.34
N ASN A 103 9.45 -7.19 -8.19
CA ASN A 103 9.46 -5.79 -7.78
C ASN A 103 10.12 -5.56 -6.41
N LEU A 104 10.01 -6.55 -5.51
CA LEU A 104 10.56 -6.51 -4.15
C LEU A 104 11.89 -7.28 -4.01
N SER A 105 12.47 -7.76 -5.10
CA SER A 105 13.65 -8.64 -5.11
C SER A 105 14.80 -8.13 -4.24
N VAL A 106 15.17 -6.86 -4.37
CA VAL A 106 16.23 -6.23 -3.56
C VAL A 106 15.90 -6.26 -2.06
N SER A 107 14.65 -5.97 -1.68
CA SER A 107 14.24 -6.03 -0.27
C SER A 107 14.21 -7.46 0.27
N ILE A 108 13.78 -8.42 -0.56
CA ILE A 108 13.78 -9.85 -0.21
C ILE A 108 15.21 -10.33 0.04
N GLU A 109 16.13 -10.01 -0.86
CA GLU A 109 17.55 -10.38 -0.75
C GLU A 109 18.19 -9.75 0.49
N GLN A 110 18.01 -8.44 0.69
CA GLN A 110 18.56 -7.72 1.84
C GLN A 110 18.06 -8.22 3.19
N THR A 111 16.84 -8.74 3.25
CA THR A 111 16.23 -9.22 4.50
C THR A 111 16.33 -10.73 4.67
N GLY A 112 16.79 -11.47 3.65
CA GLY A 112 16.79 -12.94 3.66
C GLY A 112 15.39 -13.54 3.75
N ALA A 113 14.37 -12.82 3.29
CA ALA A 113 12.97 -13.22 3.45
C ALA A 113 12.61 -14.45 2.61
N ARG A 114 11.76 -15.33 3.17
CA ARG A 114 11.15 -16.46 2.48
C ARG A 114 9.67 -16.18 2.25
N ILE A 115 9.26 -16.13 0.99
CA ILE A 115 7.86 -15.88 0.61
C ILE A 115 7.28 -17.13 -0.05
N ASN A 116 6.47 -17.86 0.70
CA ASN A 116 5.75 -19.04 0.23
C ASN A 116 4.32 -18.66 -0.18
N SER A 117 3.78 -19.35 -1.17
CA SER A 117 2.40 -19.17 -1.60
C SER A 117 1.80 -20.52 -1.95
N ASP A 118 0.54 -20.73 -1.57
CA ASP A 118 -0.28 -21.80 -2.12
C ASP A 118 -0.46 -21.60 -3.64
N GLU A 119 -0.98 -22.62 -4.33
CA GLU A 119 -1.47 -22.45 -5.70
C GLU A 119 -2.72 -21.54 -5.66
N LEU A 120 -2.54 -20.27 -6.05
CA LEU A 120 -3.58 -19.27 -5.98
C LEU A 120 -4.61 -19.45 -7.12
N PRO A 121 -5.89 -19.14 -6.88
CA PRO A 121 -6.93 -19.29 -7.88
C PRO A 121 -6.84 -18.16 -8.91
N GLU A 122 -7.42 -18.39 -10.09
CA GLU A 122 -7.77 -17.30 -11.00
C GLU A 122 -9.07 -16.64 -10.54
N ILE A 123 -9.12 -15.31 -10.57
CA ILE A 123 -10.29 -14.52 -10.16
C ILE A 123 -10.64 -13.48 -11.21
N ILE A 124 -11.86 -12.95 -11.17
CA ILE A 124 -12.23 -11.76 -11.93
C ILE A 124 -11.83 -10.53 -11.13
N ALA A 125 -10.80 -9.81 -11.58
CA ALA A 125 -10.24 -8.65 -10.88
C ALA A 125 -9.51 -7.70 -11.83
N ASP A 126 -9.17 -6.51 -11.35
CA ASP A 126 -8.21 -5.63 -12.01
C ASP A 126 -6.78 -6.06 -11.65
N GLN A 127 -6.04 -6.59 -12.64
CA GLN A 127 -4.68 -7.10 -12.44
C GLN A 127 -3.73 -6.07 -11.82
N LEU A 128 -3.81 -4.79 -12.23
CA LEU A 128 -2.92 -3.75 -11.70
C LEU A 128 -3.23 -3.46 -10.23
N GLN A 129 -4.51 -3.44 -9.87
CA GLN A 129 -4.92 -3.28 -8.48
C GLN A 129 -4.50 -4.50 -7.64
N MET A 130 -4.56 -5.72 -8.18
CA MET A 130 -4.06 -6.91 -7.47
C MET A 130 -2.54 -6.84 -7.24
N VAL A 131 -1.75 -6.43 -8.24
CA VAL A 131 -0.31 -6.18 -8.07
C VAL A 131 -0.07 -5.17 -6.95
N GLN A 132 -0.80 -4.04 -6.95
CA GLN A 132 -0.65 -3.00 -5.92
C GLN A 132 -1.07 -3.50 -4.52
N LEU A 133 -2.14 -4.28 -4.41
CA LEU A 133 -2.59 -4.88 -3.16
C LEU A 133 -1.51 -5.79 -2.58
N PHE A 134 -1.07 -6.80 -3.33
CA PHE A 134 -0.03 -7.74 -2.87
C PHE A 134 1.30 -7.05 -2.59
N GLN A 135 1.69 -6.05 -3.41
CA GLN A 135 2.91 -5.29 -3.17
C GLN A 135 2.87 -4.53 -1.84
N ASN A 136 1.75 -3.89 -1.50
CA ASN A 136 1.59 -3.20 -0.23
C ASN A 136 1.60 -4.16 0.96
N LEU A 137 0.94 -5.31 0.85
CA LEU A 137 0.90 -6.32 1.91
C LEU A 137 2.29 -6.92 2.16
N LEU A 138 2.99 -7.35 1.10
CA LEU A 138 4.33 -7.93 1.20
C LEU A 138 5.39 -6.91 1.62
N ALA A 139 5.32 -5.68 1.12
CA ALA A 139 6.23 -4.62 1.56
C ALA A 139 6.06 -4.32 3.07
N ASN A 140 4.83 -4.35 3.59
CA ASN A 140 4.60 -4.19 5.02
C ASN A 140 5.20 -5.35 5.83
N ALA A 141 5.01 -6.59 5.39
CA ALA A 141 5.58 -7.76 6.06
C ALA A 141 7.12 -7.73 6.11
N LEU A 142 7.78 -7.33 5.01
CA LEU A 142 9.24 -7.16 4.96
C LEU A 142 9.74 -6.00 5.84
N LYS A 143 8.94 -4.92 5.89
CA LYS A 143 9.27 -3.72 6.65
C LYS A 143 9.15 -3.93 8.15
N PHE A 144 8.05 -4.54 8.62
CA PHE A 144 7.75 -4.76 10.04
C PHE A 144 8.23 -6.14 10.52
N ARG A 145 9.37 -6.59 10.01
CA ARG A 145 10.01 -7.83 10.43
C ARG A 145 10.59 -7.72 11.84
N ASN A 146 10.70 -8.86 12.49
CA ASN A 146 11.55 -9.00 13.66
C ASN A 146 13.04 -9.01 13.20
N PRO A 147 13.91 -8.12 13.72
CA PRO A 147 15.31 -8.06 13.29
C PRO A 147 16.12 -9.32 13.64
N ASP A 148 15.67 -10.11 14.62
CA ASP A 148 16.39 -11.29 15.11
C ASP A 148 16.04 -12.58 14.34
N THR A 149 15.05 -12.53 13.45
CA THR A 149 14.56 -13.70 12.71
C THR A 149 14.38 -13.39 11.24
N ALA A 150 14.70 -14.35 10.36
CA ALA A 150 14.42 -14.22 8.94
C ALA A 150 12.89 -14.06 8.71
N PRO A 151 12.45 -13.10 7.88
CA PRO A 151 11.03 -12.94 7.58
C PRO A 151 10.50 -14.17 6.85
N GLU A 152 9.45 -14.76 7.38
CA GLU A 152 8.68 -15.82 6.73
C GLU A 152 7.29 -15.28 6.44
N ILE A 153 6.96 -15.22 5.15
CA ILE A 153 5.68 -14.70 4.67
C ILE A 153 4.97 -15.82 3.92
N ASN A 154 3.76 -16.17 4.34
CA ASN A 154 2.94 -17.21 3.73
C ASN A 154 1.68 -16.58 3.15
N ILE A 155 1.44 -16.82 1.86
CA ILE A 155 0.23 -16.41 1.15
C ILE A 155 -0.66 -17.64 0.97
N SER A 156 -1.85 -17.61 1.53
CA SER A 156 -2.80 -18.73 1.45
C SER A 156 -4.18 -18.24 1.04
N TRP A 157 -5.02 -19.18 0.62
CA TRP A 157 -6.42 -18.87 0.34
C TRP A 157 -7.34 -20.05 0.67
N ARG A 158 -8.62 -19.74 0.85
CA ARG A 158 -9.69 -20.73 1.00
C ARG A 158 -11.00 -20.19 0.43
N ARG A 159 -11.98 -21.07 0.25
CA ARG A 159 -13.37 -20.66 0.05
C ARG A 159 -14.01 -20.32 1.39
N GLY A 160 -14.66 -19.16 1.44
CA GLY A 160 -15.50 -18.77 2.55
C GLY A 160 -16.87 -19.45 2.50
N ALA A 161 -17.69 -19.18 3.52
CA ALA A 161 -18.97 -19.87 3.72
C ALA A 161 -19.99 -19.57 2.61
N GLU A 162 -19.92 -18.39 1.99
CA GLU A 162 -20.82 -17.96 0.93
C GLU A 162 -20.20 -18.20 -0.47
N GLY A 163 -19.05 -18.88 -0.52
CA GLY A 163 -18.32 -19.18 -1.75
C GLY A 163 -17.36 -18.08 -2.19
N GLU A 164 -17.23 -17.01 -1.42
CA GLU A 164 -16.24 -15.96 -1.65
C GLU A 164 -14.81 -16.51 -1.52
N TYR A 165 -13.85 -15.88 -2.21
CA TYR A 165 -12.44 -16.17 -1.99
C TYR A 165 -11.98 -15.45 -0.74
N GLN A 166 -11.32 -16.15 0.19
CA GLN A 166 -10.65 -15.55 1.33
C GLN A 166 -9.15 -15.78 1.21
N PHE A 167 -8.37 -14.71 1.22
CA PHE A 167 -6.91 -14.71 1.12
C PHE A 167 -6.31 -14.28 2.45
N SER A 168 -5.13 -14.80 2.76
CA SER A 168 -4.35 -14.44 3.94
C SER A 168 -2.89 -14.24 3.55
N VAL A 169 -2.29 -13.14 4.03
CA VAL A 169 -0.85 -12.87 3.99
C VAL A 169 -0.36 -12.83 5.43
N LYS A 170 0.35 -13.88 5.84
CA LYS A 170 0.83 -14.09 7.20
C LYS A 170 2.33 -13.92 7.30
N ASP A 171 2.78 -13.08 8.23
CA ASP A 171 4.19 -12.86 8.54
C ASP A 171 4.54 -13.30 9.97
N ASN A 172 5.83 -13.52 10.23
CA ASN A 172 6.41 -13.76 11.56
C ASN A 172 7.08 -12.51 12.15
N GLY A 173 6.60 -11.30 11.79
CA GLY A 173 7.19 -10.03 12.18
C GLY A 173 6.94 -9.63 13.64
N ILE A 174 7.08 -8.33 13.93
CA ILE A 174 6.94 -7.80 15.30
C ILE A 174 5.51 -7.89 15.86
N GLY A 175 4.52 -8.09 15.00
CA GLY A 175 3.10 -8.07 15.36
C GLY A 175 2.59 -6.70 15.81
N MET A 176 1.30 -6.63 16.10
CA MET A 176 0.58 -5.41 16.46
C MET A 176 -0.31 -5.66 17.68
N ASP A 177 -0.52 -4.62 18.47
CA ASP A 177 -1.49 -4.64 19.57
C ASP A 177 -2.91 -4.59 19.02
N SER A 178 -3.78 -5.45 19.56
CA SER A 178 -5.16 -5.64 19.08
C SER A 178 -5.99 -4.36 19.08
N ARG A 179 -5.68 -3.40 19.96
CA ARG A 179 -6.35 -2.09 20.03
C ARG A 179 -6.20 -1.25 18.76
N TYR A 180 -5.23 -1.59 17.92
CA TYR A 180 -4.94 -0.85 16.69
C TYR A 180 -5.46 -1.50 15.42
N LEU A 181 -5.88 -2.77 15.45
CA LEU A 181 -6.26 -3.53 14.26
C LEU A 181 -7.38 -2.86 13.45
N ASN A 182 -8.35 -2.22 14.11
CA ASN A 182 -9.43 -1.50 13.44
C ASN A 182 -8.99 -0.17 12.80
N LYS A 183 -7.81 0.35 13.17
CA LYS A 183 -7.31 1.66 12.74
C LYS A 183 -6.27 1.58 11.63
N ILE A 184 -5.59 0.43 11.46
CA ILE A 184 -4.45 0.33 10.53
C ILE A 184 -4.79 0.61 9.06
N PHE A 185 -6.06 0.45 8.68
CA PHE A 185 -6.55 0.73 7.33
C PHE A 185 -6.99 2.19 7.11
N GLY A 186 -6.88 3.04 8.12
CA GLY A 186 -7.14 4.48 7.98
C GLY A 186 -5.98 5.21 7.29
N MET A 187 -6.28 6.28 6.55
CA MET A 187 -5.23 7.11 5.94
C MET A 187 -4.29 7.68 7.00
N PHE A 188 -2.99 7.61 6.72
CA PHE A 188 -1.90 8.11 7.58
C PHE A 188 -1.73 7.38 8.92
N SER A 189 -2.32 6.20 9.08
CA SER A 189 -2.21 5.41 10.32
C SER A 189 -0.80 4.84 10.50
N ARG A 190 -0.18 5.07 11.66
CA ARG A 190 1.14 4.54 12.03
C ARG A 190 1.12 4.15 13.50
N LEU A 191 1.67 2.97 13.83
CA LEU A 191 1.67 2.43 15.19
C LEU A 191 2.97 2.68 15.96
N ASN A 192 4.10 2.79 15.26
CA ASN A 192 5.43 2.96 15.86
C ASN A 192 5.93 4.41 15.68
N ALA A 193 6.81 4.85 16.58
CA ALA A 193 7.40 6.19 16.54
C ALA A 193 8.21 6.41 15.23
N LYS A 194 8.24 7.67 14.76
CA LYS A 194 8.83 8.10 13.46
C LYS A 194 10.24 7.59 13.17
N THR A 195 11.01 7.23 14.20
CA THR A 195 12.42 6.87 14.12
C THR A 195 12.68 5.40 13.80
N GLU A 196 11.69 4.51 14.00
CA GLU A 196 11.95 3.06 13.95
C GLU A 196 11.57 2.42 12.61
N TYR A 197 10.54 2.94 11.93
CA TYR A 197 10.06 2.38 10.65
C TYR A 197 9.59 3.46 9.65
N PRO A 198 10.31 3.72 8.54
CA PRO A 198 9.95 4.75 7.56
C PRO A 198 8.72 4.36 6.72
N GLY A 199 7.79 5.28 6.49
CA GLY A 199 6.67 5.07 5.55
C GLY A 199 5.57 6.13 5.67
N THR A 200 4.68 6.20 4.69
CA THR A 200 3.63 7.24 4.63
C THR A 200 2.41 6.93 5.49
N GLY A 201 2.10 5.66 5.73
CA GLY A 201 0.85 5.21 6.38
C GLY A 201 -0.33 5.15 5.42
N ILE A 202 -0.09 5.12 4.11
CA ILE A 202 -1.14 5.08 3.07
C ILE A 202 -1.36 3.66 2.52
N GLY A 203 -0.34 2.80 2.53
CA GLY A 203 -0.38 1.49 1.85
C GLY A 203 -1.57 0.60 2.24
N LEU A 204 -1.89 0.48 3.53
CA LEU A 204 -3.04 -0.31 3.98
C LEU A 204 -4.39 0.36 3.67
N ALA A 205 -4.46 1.69 3.61
CA ALA A 205 -5.65 2.40 3.16
C ALA A 205 -5.91 2.14 1.66
N ILE A 206 -4.85 2.08 0.85
CA ILE A 206 -4.94 1.65 -0.56
C ILE A 206 -5.43 0.20 -0.65
N CYS A 207 -4.89 -0.72 0.17
CA CYS A 207 -5.34 -2.11 0.20
C CYS A 207 -6.85 -2.20 0.48
N LYS A 208 -7.32 -1.49 1.51
CA LYS A 208 -8.74 -1.40 1.84
C LYS A 208 -9.56 -0.88 0.67
N LYS A 209 -9.13 0.21 0.04
CA LYS A 209 -9.83 0.80 -1.09
C LYS A 209 -9.93 -0.15 -2.29
N ILE A 210 -8.85 -0.88 -2.60
CA ILE A 210 -8.82 -1.90 -3.67
C ILE A 210 -9.80 -3.03 -3.35
N VAL A 211 -9.74 -3.58 -2.14
CA VAL A 211 -10.62 -4.69 -1.73
C VAL A 211 -12.09 -4.27 -1.74
N GLU A 212 -12.43 -3.10 -1.20
CA GLU A 212 -13.79 -2.53 -1.25
C GLU A 212 -14.26 -2.26 -2.68
N HIS A 213 -13.36 -1.82 -3.57
CA HIS A 213 -13.67 -1.61 -4.99
C HIS A 213 -14.04 -2.92 -5.70
N HIS A 214 -13.47 -4.04 -5.26
CA HIS A 214 -13.82 -5.38 -5.74
C HIS A 214 -15.00 -6.01 -4.97
N GLY A 215 -15.70 -5.24 -4.12
CA GLY A 215 -16.86 -5.74 -3.34
C GLY A 215 -16.48 -6.61 -2.14
N GLY A 216 -15.21 -6.61 -1.75
CA GLY A 216 -14.65 -7.42 -0.69
C GLY A 216 -14.56 -6.74 0.68
N VAL A 217 -13.98 -7.46 1.65
CA VAL A 217 -13.66 -6.96 2.99
C VAL A 217 -12.22 -7.27 3.34
N ILE A 218 -11.51 -6.35 4.01
CA ILE A 218 -10.15 -6.56 4.52
C ILE A 218 -10.12 -6.43 6.05
N TRP A 219 -9.34 -7.27 6.71
CA TRP A 219 -9.15 -7.25 8.16
C TRP A 219 -7.75 -7.74 8.54
N ALA A 220 -7.45 -7.70 9.84
CA ALA A 220 -6.15 -8.07 10.36
C ALA A 220 -6.29 -8.86 11.67
N GLU A 221 -5.46 -9.88 11.81
CA GLU A 221 -5.23 -10.63 13.03
C GLU A 221 -3.76 -10.49 13.39
N SER A 222 -3.42 -10.15 14.63
CA SER A 222 -2.03 -9.97 15.02
C SER A 222 -1.85 -10.09 16.51
N GLN A 223 -0.65 -10.52 16.90
CA GLN A 223 -0.21 -10.54 18.29
C GLN A 223 1.23 -10.05 18.36
N LEU A 224 1.50 -9.10 19.27
CA LEU A 224 2.86 -8.62 19.55
C LEU A 224 3.83 -9.79 19.77
N GLY A 225 4.95 -9.75 19.05
CA GLY A 225 6.02 -10.75 19.07
C GLY A 225 5.75 -12.04 18.29
N LYS A 226 4.57 -12.20 17.67
CA LYS A 226 4.21 -13.42 16.91
C LYS A 226 3.90 -13.17 15.43
N GLY A 227 4.04 -11.93 14.97
CA GLY A 227 3.72 -11.54 13.60
C GLY A 227 2.27 -11.11 13.39
N SER A 228 1.93 -10.92 12.13
CA SER A 228 0.61 -10.44 11.70
C SER A 228 0.07 -11.27 10.56
N GLU A 229 -1.25 -11.29 10.44
CA GLU A 229 -1.98 -11.95 9.38
C GLU A 229 -2.99 -10.95 8.81
N LEU A 230 -2.74 -10.48 7.59
CA LEU A 230 -3.66 -9.60 6.87
C LEU A 230 -4.51 -10.43 5.93
N CYS A 231 -5.82 -10.34 6.14
CA CYS A 231 -6.80 -11.16 5.45
C CYS A 231 -7.72 -10.28 4.62
N PHE A 232 -8.11 -10.76 3.44
CA PHE A 232 -9.14 -10.12 2.65
C PHE A 232 -10.01 -11.13 1.93
N SER A 233 -11.28 -10.76 1.71
CA SER A 233 -12.23 -11.55 0.93
C SER A 233 -12.57 -10.84 -0.36
N LEU A 234 -12.84 -11.60 -1.42
CA LEU A 234 -13.36 -11.11 -2.69
C LEU A 234 -14.55 -11.99 -3.12
N PRO A 235 -15.66 -11.39 -3.58
CA PRO A 235 -16.80 -12.16 -4.07
C PRO A 235 -16.41 -13.00 -5.29
N ASP A 236 -17.05 -14.16 -5.43
CA ASP A 236 -16.86 -14.99 -6.61
C ASP A 236 -17.77 -14.51 -7.75
N GLU A 237 -17.32 -13.50 -8.50
CA GLU A 237 -18.03 -12.95 -9.65
C GLU A 237 -18.15 -13.95 -10.82
N THR A 238 -17.48 -15.12 -10.78
CA THR A 238 -17.71 -16.18 -11.78
C THR A 238 -19.05 -16.90 -11.60
N ARG A 239 -19.76 -16.66 -10.50
CA ARG A 239 -21.08 -17.23 -10.20
C ARG A 239 -22.26 -16.32 -10.59
N ARG A 240 -22.02 -15.15 -11.19
CA ARG A 240 -23.08 -14.24 -11.66
C ARG A 240 -23.42 -14.42 -13.13
#